data_AF-B7PAX9-F1
#
_entry.id   AF-B7PAX9-F1
#
_cell.length_a   1.000
_cell.length_b   1.000
_cell.length_c   1.000
_cell.angle_alpha   90.00
_cell.angle_beta   90.00
_cell.angle_gamma   90.00
#
_symmetry.space_group_name_H-M   'P 1'
#
loop_
_entity.id
_entity.type
_entity.pdbx_description
1 polymer ?
#
loop_
_entity_poly.entity_id
_entity_poly.type
_entity_poly.pdbx_seq_one_letter_code
_entity_poly.pdbx_strand_id
1 'polypeptide(L)'
;MYVYVRYLLDNETAIMPVKFVKNFSPKSIKDIPTNPVQAYWRSEAYGEAYYEATVLLMAVAFSRCPKRAPKKDKKEGGKQGQKKPARELSVKKVVKKLMGDFMVEKNRSAEKAQGMQKKAPSHCLDAEEDM
;
A
#
# COMPACT_ATOMS: atom_id res chain seq x y z
N MET A 1 3.36 -3.03 -24.24
CA MET A 1 2.88 -4.09 -23.34
C MET A 1 3.83 -4.18 -22.15
N TYR A 2 3.30 -4.48 -20.97
CA TYR A 2 4.04 -4.63 -19.72
C TYR A 2 3.87 -6.05 -19.20
N VAL A 3 4.88 -6.52 -18.48
CA VAL A 3 4.91 -7.83 -17.83
C VAL A 3 5.07 -7.62 -16.33
N TYR A 4 4.42 -8.48 -15.56
CA TYR A 4 4.66 -8.67 -14.14
C TYR A 4 5.46 -9.96 -13.99
N VAL A 5 6.67 -9.85 -13.47
CA VAL A 5 7.60 -10.98 -13.34
C VAL A 5 7.98 -11.19 -11.89
N ARG A 6 8.38 -12.42 -11.56
CA ARG A 6 9.01 -12.79 -10.29
C ARG A 6 10.39 -13.36 -10.57
N TYR A 7 11.43 -12.74 -10.03
CA TYR A 7 12.80 -13.21 -10.17
C TYR A 7 13.02 -14.46 -9.32
N LEU A 8 13.75 -15.43 -9.87
CA LEU A 8 14.02 -16.69 -9.17
C LEU A 8 15.13 -16.54 -8.11
N LEU A 9 16.00 -15.54 -8.27
CA LEU A 9 17.16 -15.33 -7.40
C LEU A 9 16.76 -14.91 -5.98
N ASP A 10 15.91 -13.89 -5.88
CA ASP A 10 15.54 -13.20 -4.64
C ASP A 10 14.03 -13.22 -4.35
N ASN A 11 13.24 -13.83 -5.24
CA ASN A 11 11.77 -13.81 -5.21
C ASN A 11 11.15 -12.41 -5.30
N GLU A 12 11.91 -11.39 -5.71
CA GLU A 12 11.36 -10.06 -5.91
C GLU A 12 10.47 -10.03 -7.15
N THR A 13 9.49 -9.12 -7.14
CA THR A 13 8.57 -8.94 -8.25
C THR A 13 8.68 -7.54 -8.82
N ALA A 14 8.54 -7.47 -10.15
CA ALA A 14 8.69 -6.21 -10.87
C ALA A 14 7.68 -6.12 -12.01
N ILE A 15 7.25 -4.88 -12.30
CA ILE A 15 6.50 -4.55 -13.50
C ILE A 15 7.43 -3.82 -14.45
N MET A 16 7.58 -4.34 -15.67
CA MET A 16 8.44 -3.73 -16.67
C MET A 16 7.88 -3.83 -18.08
N PRO A 17 8.28 -2.93 -18.99
CA PRO A 17 8.04 -3.10 -20.42
C PRO A 17 8.60 -4.44 -20.95
N VAL A 18 7.86 -5.08 -21.85
CA VAL A 18 8.27 -6.33 -22.52
C VAL A 18 9.67 -6.26 -23.16
N LYS A 19 10.09 -5.08 -23.64
CA LYS A 19 11.41 -4.87 -24.25
C LYS A 19 12.61 -5.18 -23.33
N PHE A 20 12.37 -5.26 -22.02
CA PHE A 20 13.39 -5.61 -21.03
C PHE A 20 13.45 -7.11 -20.74
N VAL A 21 12.65 -7.92 -21.45
CA VAL A 21 12.70 -9.37 -21.40
C VAL A 21 13.35 -9.88 -22.68
N LYS A 22 14.42 -10.67 -22.53
CA LYS A 22 15.24 -11.15 -23.64
C LYS A 22 14.46 -12.17 -24.48
N ASN A 23 14.55 -12.03 -25.81
CA ASN A 23 13.91 -12.93 -26.78
C ASN A 23 12.40 -13.14 -26.57
N PHE A 24 11.72 -12.18 -25.92
CA PHE A 24 10.30 -12.31 -25.57
C PHE A 24 9.46 -11.28 -26.33
N SER A 25 8.65 -11.78 -27.28
CA SER A 25 7.81 -10.97 -28.17
C SER A 25 6.35 -11.49 -28.19
N PRO A 26 5.61 -11.37 -27.06
CA PRO A 26 4.21 -11.79 -26.98
C PRO A 26 3.33 -10.99 -27.94
N LYS A 27 2.39 -11.67 -28.61
CA LYS A 27 1.41 -11.03 -29.51
C LYS A 27 0.13 -10.67 -28.75
N SER A 28 -0.15 -11.40 -27.68
CA SER A 28 -1.35 -11.28 -26.85
C SER A 28 -0.99 -11.29 -25.36
N ILE A 29 -1.86 -10.73 -24.54
CA ILE A 29 -1.77 -10.81 -23.07
C ILE A 29 -1.93 -12.24 -22.52
N LYS A 30 -2.40 -13.18 -23.36
CA LYS A 30 -2.56 -14.59 -23.02
C LYS A 30 -1.32 -15.43 -23.31
N ASP A 31 -0.32 -14.88 -24.00
CA ASP A 31 0.91 -15.58 -24.39
C ASP A 31 1.91 -15.66 -23.22
N ILE A 32 1.45 -16.14 -22.06
CA ILE A 32 2.28 -16.24 -20.86
C ILE A 32 3.17 -17.48 -21.01
N PRO A 33 4.51 -17.34 -20.99
CA PRO A 33 5.41 -18.47 -21.12
C PRO A 33 5.34 -19.36 -19.87
N THR A 34 5.34 -20.68 -20.07
CA THR A 34 5.43 -21.65 -18.98
C THR A 34 6.85 -21.75 -18.41
N ASN A 35 7.86 -21.56 -19.26
CA ASN A 35 9.26 -21.62 -18.86
C ASN A 35 9.75 -20.26 -18.36
N PRO A 36 10.75 -20.24 -17.46
CA PRO A 36 11.42 -19.02 -17.06
C PRO A 36 12.00 -18.25 -18.25
N VAL A 37 11.99 -16.93 -18.15
CA VAL A 37 12.55 -15.99 -19.13
C VAL A 37 13.68 -15.20 -18.49
N GLN A 38 14.52 -14.56 -19.32
CA GLN A 38 15.55 -13.65 -18.83
C GLN A 38 15.03 -12.21 -18.84
N ALA A 39 14.86 -11.60 -17.67
CA ALA A 39 14.38 -10.22 -17.51
C ALA A 39 15.48 -9.32 -16.93
N TYR A 40 15.61 -8.11 -17.45
CA TYR A 40 16.57 -7.12 -16.96
C TYR A 40 16.18 -6.65 -15.56
N TRP A 41 17.14 -6.63 -14.64
CA TRP A 41 16.98 -6.11 -13.28
C TRP A 41 18.18 -5.26 -12.89
N ARG A 42 17.94 -4.30 -12.01
CA ARG A 42 18.98 -3.51 -11.36
C ARG A 42 18.86 -3.73 -9.86
N SER A 43 19.72 -4.57 -9.32
CA SER A 43 19.86 -4.78 -7.88
C SER A 43 21.07 -4.02 -7.36
N GLU A 44 20.96 -3.46 -6.14
CA GLU A 44 22.11 -2.90 -5.45
C GLU A 44 23.13 -3.97 -5.06
N ALA A 45 22.68 -5.19 -4.76
CA ALA A 45 23.52 -6.30 -4.31
C ALA A 45 24.23 -7.02 -5.47
N TYR A 46 23.56 -7.16 -6.62
CA TYR A 46 24.03 -8.00 -7.74
C TYR A 46 24.36 -7.22 -9.02
N GLY A 47 24.07 -5.92 -9.05
CA GLY A 47 24.30 -5.05 -10.20
C GLY A 47 23.17 -5.07 -11.24
N GLU A 48 23.52 -4.63 -12.45
CA GLU A 48 22.61 -4.54 -13.59
C GLU A 48 22.86 -5.68 -14.58
N ALA A 49 21.91 -6.61 -14.68
CA ALA A 49 22.02 -7.74 -15.60
C ALA A 49 20.64 -8.31 -15.98
N TYR A 50 20.65 -9.36 -16.80
CA TYR A 50 19.46 -10.16 -17.09
C TYR A 50 19.44 -11.39 -16.19
N TYR A 51 18.39 -11.53 -15.40
CA TYR A 51 18.21 -12.63 -14.45
C TYR A 51 17.02 -13.49 -14.86
N GLU A 52 17.02 -14.74 -14.42
CA GLU A 52 15.88 -15.63 -14.64
C GLU A 52 14.66 -15.21 -13.82
N ALA A 53 13.52 -15.13 -14.49
CA ALA A 53 12.26 -14.72 -13.90
C ALA A 53 11.08 -15.48 -14.52
N THR A 54 10.04 -15.68 -13.73
CA THR A 54 8.77 -16.25 -14.19
C THR A 54 7.78 -15.12 -14.50
N VAL A 55 7.16 -15.14 -15.67
CA VAL A 55 6.11 -14.18 -16.03
C VAL A 55 4.81 -14.61 -15.36
N LEU A 56 4.27 -13.75 -14.50
CA LEU A 56 3.03 -14.01 -13.76
C LEU A 56 1.82 -13.40 -14.46
N LEU A 57 1.97 -12.21 -15.04
CA LEU A 57 0.86 -11.50 -15.69
C LEU A 57 1.37 -10.59 -16.82
N MET A 58 0.52 -10.32 -17.80
CA MET A 58 0.77 -9.32 -18.85
C MET A 58 -0.37 -8.32 -18.96
N ALA A 59 -0.03 -7.08 -19.27
CA ALA A 59 -0.99 -5.99 -19.42
C ALA A 59 -0.62 -5.05 -20.57
N VAL A 60 -1.64 -4.42 -21.17
CA VAL A 60 -1.45 -3.33 -22.13
C VAL A 60 -1.68 -2.02 -21.39
N ALA A 61 -0.72 -1.10 -21.44
CA ALA A 61 -0.91 0.24 -20.91
C ALA A 61 -1.83 1.02 -21.85
N PHE A 62 -2.93 1.55 -21.33
CA PHE A 62 -3.82 2.43 -22.07
C PHE A 62 -3.50 3.89 -21.69
N SER A 63 -2.99 4.67 -22.64
CA SER A 63 -2.87 6.11 -22.49
C SER A 63 -4.22 6.79 -22.73
N ARG A 64 -5.17 6.61 -21.80
CA ARG A 64 -6.33 7.50 -21.77
C ARG A 64 -5.90 8.80 -21.09
N CYS A 65 -5.47 9.79 -21.88
CA CYS A 65 -5.51 11.17 -21.41
C CYS A 65 -6.98 11.53 -21.18
N PRO A 66 -7.44 11.78 -19.93
CA PRO A 66 -8.74 12.42 -19.77
C PRO A 66 -8.60 13.80 -20.42
N LYS A 67 -9.18 13.98 -21.61
CA LYS A 67 -9.44 15.33 -22.14
C LYS A 67 -10.17 16.05 -21.02
N ARG A 68 -9.50 17.00 -20.37
CA ARG A 68 -10.12 17.86 -19.36
C ARG A 68 -11.38 18.40 -20.01
N ALA A 69 -12.55 18.05 -19.47
CA ALA A 69 -13.80 18.59 -19.96
C ALA A 69 -13.66 20.12 -19.96
N PRO A 70 -14.04 20.83 -21.06
CA PRO A 70 -14.03 22.28 -21.04
C PRO A 70 -14.90 22.72 -19.87
N LYS A 71 -14.32 23.55 -18.99
CA LYS A 71 -15.05 24.16 -17.87
C LYS A 71 -16.24 24.89 -18.50
N LYS A 72 -17.45 24.38 -18.27
CA LYS A 72 -18.68 25.11 -18.57
C LYS A 72 -18.67 26.38 -17.74
N ASP A 73 -18.61 27.52 -18.40
CA ASP A 73 -18.82 28.81 -17.78
C ASP A 73 -20.15 28.79 -17.03
N LYS A 74 -20.06 29.18 -15.76
CA LYS A 74 -21.16 29.18 -14.81
C LYS A 74 -22.09 30.34 -15.15
N LYS A 75 -23.07 30.11 -16.02
CA LYS A 75 -24.21 31.03 -16.16
C LYS A 75 -25.08 30.94 -14.90
N GLU A 76 -25.34 32.12 -14.34
CA GLU A 76 -26.30 32.37 -13.28
C GLU A 76 -27.71 31.90 -13.63
N GLY A 77 -28.46 31.52 -12.59
CA GLY A 77 -29.92 31.61 -12.58
C GLY A 77 -30.67 30.27 -12.54
N GLY A 78 -31.52 30.12 -11.52
CA GLY A 78 -32.67 29.20 -11.57
C GLY A 78 -32.79 28.23 -10.41
N LYS A 79 -33.45 28.65 -9.33
CA LYS A 79 -33.97 27.76 -8.27
C LYS A 79 -35.08 26.87 -8.85
N GLN A 80 -35.01 25.55 -8.64
CA GLN A 80 -36.19 24.74 -8.28
C GLN A 80 -35.80 23.30 -7.90
N GLY A 81 -36.26 22.88 -6.71
CA GLY A 81 -36.66 21.51 -6.39
C GLY A 81 -35.58 20.43 -6.19
N GLN A 82 -34.73 20.53 -5.16
CA GLN A 82 -33.88 19.40 -4.76
C GLN A 82 -34.56 18.51 -3.70
N LYS A 83 -35.00 17.31 -4.12
CA LYS A 83 -35.08 16.15 -3.23
C LYS A 83 -33.65 15.81 -2.78
N LYS A 84 -33.40 15.83 -1.46
CA LYS A 84 -32.08 15.55 -0.87
C LYS A 84 -31.59 14.15 -1.27
N PRO A 85 -30.46 13.99 -1.98
CA PRO A 85 -29.77 12.71 -2.01
C PRO A 85 -29.09 12.49 -0.65
N ALA A 86 -28.97 11.23 -0.25
CA ALA A 86 -28.31 10.80 0.97
C ALA A 86 -26.93 11.49 1.07
N ARG A 87 -26.66 12.12 2.23
CA ARG A 87 -25.39 12.82 2.50
C ARG A 87 -24.24 11.83 2.32
N GLU A 88 -23.59 11.90 1.17
CA GLU A 88 -22.31 11.26 0.94
C GLU A 88 -21.35 11.80 2.00
N LEU A 89 -20.89 10.91 2.89
CA LEU A 89 -19.95 11.23 3.93
C LEU A 89 -18.62 11.59 3.26
N SER A 90 -18.43 12.87 2.98
CA SER A 90 -17.18 13.36 2.40
C SER A 90 -16.01 12.82 3.21
N VAL A 91 -14.99 12.27 2.55
CA VAL A 91 -13.79 11.68 3.19
C VAL A 91 -13.22 12.59 4.29
N LYS A 92 -13.27 13.92 4.10
CA LYS A 92 -12.86 14.92 5.09
C LYS A 92 -13.58 14.79 6.45
N LYS A 93 -14.87 14.45 6.46
CA LYS A 93 -15.66 14.22 7.69
C LYS A 93 -15.26 12.91 8.36
N VAL A 94 -14.97 11.87 7.59
CA VAL A 94 -14.53 10.57 8.11
C VAL A 94 -13.15 10.71 8.76
N VAL A 95 -12.20 11.37 8.08
CA VAL A 95 -10.86 11.65 8.62
C VAL A 95 -10.93 12.53 9.87
N LYS A 96 -11.76 13.59 9.86
CA LYS A 96 -11.93 14.45 11.04
C LYS A 96 -12.50 13.69 12.24
N LYS A 97 -13.42 12.74 12.02
CA LYS A 97 -13.97 11.90 13.09
C LYS A 97 -12.91 10.95 13.66
N LEU A 98 -12.19 10.24 12.80
CA LEU A 98 -11.11 9.32 13.20
C LEU A 98 -9.98 10.02 13.97
N MET A 99 -9.57 11.22 13.55
CA MET A 99 -8.55 11.98 14.28
C MET A 99 -9.04 12.46 15.65
N GLY A 100 -10.32 12.81 15.77
CA GLY A 100 -10.93 13.15 17.06
C GLY A 100 -10.92 11.95 18.02
N ASP A 101 -11.37 10.79 17.54
CA ASP A 101 -11.43 9.56 18.32
C ASP A 101 -10.01 9.11 18.77
N PHE A 102 -9.01 9.22 17.88
CA PHE A 102 -7.61 8.89 18.19
C PHE A 102 -7.00 9.78 19.28
N MET A 103 -7.31 11.08 19.29
CA MET A 103 -6.80 11.99 20.31
C MET A 103 -7.42 11.73 21.69
N VAL A 104 -8.70 11.35 21.75
CA VAL A 104 -9.37 11.00 23.02
C VAL A 104 -8.80 9.71 23.60
N GLU A 105 -8.51 8.72 22.76
CA GLU A 105 -7.96 7.43 23.19
C GLU A 105 -6.52 7.54 23.72
N LYS A 106 -5.70 8.41 23.12
CA LYS A 106 -4.35 8.69 23.63
C LYS A 106 -4.37 9.30 25.04
N ASN A 107 -5.31 10.20 25.32
CA ASN A 107 -5.43 10.81 26.65
C ASN A 107 -5.93 9.81 27.71
N ARG A 108 -6.85 8.90 27.34
CA ARG A 108 -7.34 7.85 28.25
C ARG A 108 -6.28 6.79 28.59
N SER A 109 -5.36 6.53 27.66
CA SER A 109 -4.23 5.62 27.87
C SER A 109 -3.17 6.22 28.80
N ALA A 110 -2.95 7.54 28.75
CA ALA A 110 -1.97 8.21 29.59
C ALA A 110 -2.36 8.17 31.09
N GLU A 111 -3.65 8.26 31.42
CA GLU A 111 -4.13 8.17 32.81
C GLU A 111 -3.94 6.77 33.42
N LYS A 112 -4.09 5.69 32.63
CA LYS A 112 -3.87 4.32 33.13
C LYS A 112 -2.41 4.04 33.46
N ALA A 113 -1.47 4.65 32.73
CA ALA A 113 -0.05 4.42 32.94
C ALA A 113 0.48 5.04 34.26
N GLN A 114 -0.16 6.09 34.78
CA GLN A 114 0.26 6.74 36.03
C GLN A 114 -0.33 6.08 37.30
N GLY A 115 -1.28 5.16 37.17
CA GLY A 115 -1.97 4.55 38.31
C GLY A 115 -1.24 3.38 39.02
N MET A 116 -0.10 2.89 38.49
CA MET A 116 0.48 1.61 38.94
C MET A 116 1.71 1.71 39.85
N GLN A 117 2.16 2.91 40.25
CA GLN A 117 3.36 3.08 41.11
C GLN A 117 3.09 3.21 42.63
N LYS A 118 2.04 2.60 43.17
CA LYS A 118 1.84 2.58 44.64
C LYS A 118 1.39 1.22 45.16
N LYS A 119 2.34 0.29 45.33
CA LYS A 119 2.47 -0.60 46.50
C LYS A 119 3.68 -1.50 46.35
N ALA A 120 4.78 -1.16 47.00
CA ALA A 120 5.80 -2.12 47.37
C ALA A 120 5.40 -2.73 48.72
N PRO A 121 5.37 -4.06 48.88
CA PRO A 121 5.52 -4.69 50.17
C PRO A 121 7.01 -4.90 50.44
N SER A 122 7.41 -4.27 51.53
CA SER A 122 8.64 -4.42 52.28
C SER A 122 9.03 -5.89 52.57
N HIS A 123 10.34 -6.15 52.43
CA HIS A 123 11.23 -6.68 53.47
C HIS A 123 10.81 -7.97 54.21
N CYS A 124 11.59 -9.04 54.01
CA CYS A 124 12.17 -9.88 55.07
C CYS A 124 13.34 -10.69 54.50
N LEU A 125 14.55 -10.32 54.90
CA LEU A 125 15.72 -11.19 54.97
C LEU A 125 15.72 -11.88 56.35
N ASP A 126 16.70 -12.77 56.55
CA ASP A 126 17.09 -13.49 57.78
C ASP A 126 16.48 -14.91 57.88
N ALA A 127 17.22 -15.98 58.21
CA ALA A 127 18.63 -16.18 58.53
C ALA A 127 18.91 -17.69 58.65
N GLU A 128 20.20 -18.05 58.56
CA GLU A 128 20.91 -19.14 59.28
C GLU A 128 20.59 -20.62 58.96
N GLU A 129 21.56 -21.43 58.52
CA GLU A 129 22.77 -22.01 59.16
C GLU A 129 22.49 -23.35 59.88
N ASP A 130 23.40 -24.32 59.61
CA ASP A 130 23.74 -25.54 60.36
C ASP A 130 22.67 -26.61 60.67
N MET A 131 22.69 -27.71 59.89
CA MET A 131 23.19 -29.05 60.26
C MET A 131 22.92 -30.10 59.18
#